data_AF-A0AA37SQ31-F1
#
_entry.id   AF-A0AA37SQ31-F1
#
_cell.length_a   1.000
_cell.length_b   1.000
_cell.length_c   1.000
_cell.angle_alpha   90.00
_cell.angle_beta   90.00
_cell.angle_gamma   90.00
#
_symmetry.space_group_name_H-M   'P 1'
#
loop_
_entity.id
_entity.type
_entity.pdbx_description
1 polymer ?
#
loop_
_entity_poly.entity_id
_entity_poly.type
_entity_poly.pdbx_seq_one_letter_code
_entity_poly.pdbx_strand_id
1 'polypeptide(L)'
;MVSIYDIGLTSWSDITNVEIGATAQSNLNGAGNTVAIILQDGQKSSAAQHCNLLTYGGFDDWYLPSKEELKQVFQKKSEINPVATANGGEILGNSWYWNSTEFNDIYA
;
A
#
# COMPACT_ATOMS: atom_id res chain seq x y z
N MET A 1 0.60 -10.24 3.13
CA MET A 1 -0.83 -9.89 2.89
C MET A 1 -0.98 -8.43 2.44
N VAL A 2 -2.12 -8.00 1.85
CA VAL A 2 -2.31 -6.60 1.37
C VAL A 2 -2.82 -5.71 2.50
N SER A 3 -2.09 -4.65 2.86
CA SER A 3 -2.56 -3.68 3.85
C SER A 3 -3.52 -2.68 3.22
N ILE A 4 -4.71 -2.55 3.80
CA ILE A 4 -5.74 -1.56 3.42
C ILE A 4 -5.94 -0.52 4.52
N TYR A 5 -4.98 -0.39 5.43
CA TYR A 5 -5.08 0.48 6.58
C TYR A 5 -5.21 1.95 6.13
N ASP A 6 -6.17 2.67 6.69
CA ASP A 6 -6.29 4.12 6.51
C ASP A 6 -5.17 4.79 7.33
N ILE A 7 -4.00 4.92 6.71
CA ILE A 7 -2.81 5.48 7.35
C ILE A 7 -2.87 7.02 7.54
N GLY A 8 -4.03 7.66 7.36
CA GLY A 8 -4.22 9.08 7.65
C GLY A 8 -3.17 10.00 7.00
N LEU A 9 -2.54 10.87 7.80
CA LEU A 9 -1.55 11.89 7.40
C LEU A 9 -0.20 11.35 6.87
N THR A 10 -0.06 10.04 6.68
CA THR A 10 1.18 9.44 6.18
C THR A 10 1.33 9.72 4.68
N SER A 11 2.40 10.43 4.30
CA SER A 11 2.74 10.65 2.89
C SER A 11 3.05 9.34 2.19
N TRP A 12 2.76 9.28 0.88
CA TRP A 12 3.14 8.14 0.05
C TRP A 12 4.64 7.83 0.15
N SER A 13 5.47 8.87 0.00
CA SER A 13 6.92 8.88 0.28
C SER A 13 7.33 10.23 0.86
N ASP A 14 8.41 10.26 1.62
CA ASP A 14 9.09 11.49 2.08
C ASP A 14 10.16 11.98 1.09
N ILE A 15 10.40 11.23 0.01
CA ILE A 15 11.21 11.63 -1.14
C ILE A 15 10.27 12.01 -2.28
N THR A 16 10.30 13.28 -2.71
CA THR A 16 9.35 13.82 -3.69
C THR A 16 10.01 14.56 -4.87
N ASN A 17 11.29 14.34 -5.10
CA ASN A 17 12.10 15.04 -6.11
C ASN A 17 12.94 14.11 -6.98
N VAL A 18 12.84 12.80 -6.75
CA VAL A 18 13.55 11.75 -7.47
C VAL A 18 12.59 10.55 -7.56
N GLU A 19 12.36 10.09 -8.78
CA GLU A 19 11.66 8.84 -9.04
C GLU A 19 12.51 7.64 -8.63
N ILE A 20 11.87 6.61 -8.07
CA ILE A 20 12.44 5.27 -7.91
C ILE A 20 12.57 4.61 -9.28
N GLY A 21 11.58 4.82 -10.16
CA GLY A 21 11.54 4.34 -11.53
C GLY A 21 10.95 2.93 -11.65
N ALA A 22 11.37 2.20 -12.68
CA ALA A 22 10.73 0.97 -13.13
C ALA A 22 10.49 -0.10 -12.05
N THR A 23 11.28 -0.11 -10.97
CA THR A 23 11.14 -1.03 -9.85
C THR A 23 9.95 -0.74 -8.93
N ALA A 24 9.40 0.48 -8.96
CA ALA A 24 8.18 0.87 -8.22
C ALA A 24 6.97 1.12 -9.12
N GLN A 25 7.10 0.99 -10.44
CA GLN A 25 6.04 1.30 -11.42
C GLN A 25 5.20 0.09 -11.84
N SER A 26 5.34 -1.06 -11.18
CA SER A 26 4.52 -2.23 -11.53
C SER A 26 3.06 -2.02 -11.13
N ASN A 27 2.13 -2.23 -12.06
CA ASN A 27 0.70 -2.18 -11.75
C ASN A 27 0.19 -3.43 -11.03
N LEU A 28 0.97 -4.53 -10.98
CA LEU A 28 0.52 -5.85 -10.51
C LEU A 28 1.42 -6.48 -9.44
N ASN A 29 2.49 -5.79 -9.01
CA ASN A 29 3.46 -6.32 -8.05
C ASN A 29 3.64 -5.35 -6.87
N GLY A 30 2.61 -5.22 -6.02
CA GLY A 30 2.67 -4.33 -4.87
C GLY A 30 3.78 -4.68 -3.89
N ALA A 31 4.06 -5.96 -3.70
CA ALA A 31 5.14 -6.42 -2.84
C ALA A 31 6.51 -5.95 -3.36
N GLY A 32 6.80 -6.14 -4.65
CA GLY A 32 8.05 -5.66 -5.26
C GLY A 32 8.18 -4.14 -5.22
N ASN A 33 7.10 -3.42 -5.52
CA ASN A 33 7.08 -1.97 -5.42
C ASN A 33 7.31 -1.49 -3.98
N THR A 34 6.68 -2.13 -2.99
CA THR A 34 6.84 -1.82 -1.55
C THR A 34 8.31 -1.94 -1.16
N VAL A 35 8.99 -3.01 -1.57
CA VAL A 35 10.43 -3.19 -1.37
C VAL A 35 11.24 -2.07 -2.04
N ALA A 36 10.90 -1.70 -3.28
CA ALA A 36 11.60 -0.64 -4.00
C ALA A 36 11.47 0.73 -3.31
N ILE A 37 10.29 1.06 -2.79
CA ILE A 37 10.04 2.29 -2.03
C ILE A 37 10.85 2.32 -0.72
N ILE A 38 10.87 1.21 0.02
CA ILE A 38 11.60 1.10 1.29
C ILE A 38 13.12 1.17 1.10
N LEU A 39 13.61 0.70 -0.04
CA LEU A 39 15.04 0.71 -0.37
C LEU A 39 15.50 1.97 -1.10
N GLN A 40 14.61 2.94 -1.33
CA GLN A 40 14.99 4.22 -1.93
C GLN A 40 15.98 4.96 -1.02
N ASP A 41 17.07 5.46 -1.59
CA ASP A 41 18.11 6.16 -0.82
C ASP A 41 17.54 7.41 -0.13
N GLY A 42 17.88 7.58 1.14
CA GLY A 42 17.41 8.70 1.96
C GLY A 42 15.97 8.60 2.49
N GLN A 43 15.20 7.57 2.09
CA GLN A 43 13.85 7.32 2.59
C GLN A 43 13.85 7.08 4.11
N LYS A 44 12.87 7.66 4.82
CA LYS A 44 12.71 7.46 6.28
C LYS A 44 11.29 7.08 6.66
N SER A 45 10.30 7.65 5.98
CA SER A 45 8.88 7.37 6.23
C SER A 45 8.08 7.31 4.93
N SER A 46 7.29 6.25 4.76
CA SER A 46 6.45 6.05 3.56
C SER A 46 5.28 5.14 3.90
N ALA A 47 4.20 5.23 3.11
CA ALA A 47 3.07 4.30 3.21
C ALA A 47 3.51 2.84 3.11
N ALA A 48 4.49 2.55 2.23
CA ALA A 48 5.11 1.24 2.07
C ALA A 48 5.82 0.77 3.34
N GLN A 49 6.61 1.63 3.98
CA GLN A 49 7.31 1.33 5.22
C GLN A 49 6.34 0.98 6.35
N HIS A 50 5.21 1.70 6.46
CA HIS A 50 4.19 1.39 7.46
C HIS A 50 3.56 0.01 7.22
N CYS A 51 3.27 -0.34 5.96
CA CYS A 51 2.74 -1.66 5.63
C CYS A 51 3.75 -2.77 5.99
N ASN A 52 5.03 -2.58 5.64
CA ASN A 52 6.08 -3.56 5.92
C ASN A 52 6.35 -3.78 7.42
N LEU A 53 6.07 -2.79 8.28
CA LEU A 53 6.20 -2.91 9.74
C LEU A 53 4.93 -3.40 10.43
N LEU A 54 3.81 -3.54 9.70
CA LEU A 54 2.55 -3.95 10.26
C LEU A 54 2.59 -5.43 10.64
N THR A 55 2.25 -5.74 11.88
CA THR A 55 1.93 -7.10 12.32
C THR A 55 0.47 -7.16 12.74
N TYR A 56 -0.34 -7.88 11.97
CA TYR A 56 -1.78 -7.95 12.19
C TYR A 56 -2.31 -9.33 11.80
N GLY A 57 -3.27 -9.85 12.58
CA GLY A 57 -3.90 -11.14 12.31
C GLY A 57 -2.95 -12.36 12.33
N GLY A 58 -1.76 -12.23 12.93
CA GLY A 58 -0.73 -13.27 12.93
C GLY A 58 0.20 -13.26 11.71
N PHE A 59 0.11 -12.23 10.86
CA PHE A 59 0.96 -12.05 9.68
C PHE A 59 1.82 -10.79 9.84
N ASP A 60 3.05 -10.86 9.36
CA ASP A 60 4.07 -9.80 9.34
C ASP A 60 4.58 -9.50 7.91
N ASP A 61 3.99 -10.14 6.91
CA ASP A 61 4.34 -10.04 5.49
C ASP A 61 3.48 -9.01 4.74
N TRP A 62 3.05 -7.96 5.43
CA TRP A 62 2.13 -6.97 4.87
C TRP A 62 2.83 -6.04 3.88
N TYR A 63 2.18 -5.76 2.76
CA TYR A 63 2.69 -4.86 1.73
C TYR A 63 1.63 -3.86 1.26
N LEU A 64 2.07 -2.75 0.68
CA LEU A 64 1.20 -1.75 0.07
C LEU A 64 0.79 -2.26 -1.32
N PRO A 65 -0.51 -2.40 -1.62
CA PRO A 65 -0.95 -2.98 -2.89
C PRO A 65 -0.55 -2.10 -4.07
N SER A 66 -0.28 -2.72 -5.23
CA SER A 66 -0.19 -1.97 -6.48
C SER A 66 -1.56 -1.43 -6.91
N LYS A 67 -1.57 -0.53 -7.88
CA LYS A 67 -2.80 0.06 -8.43
C LYS A 67 -3.85 -0.96 -8.84
N GLU A 68 -3.48 -2.00 -9.58
CA GLU A 68 -4.45 -2.99 -10.05
C GLU A 68 -4.82 -4.00 -8.96
N GLU A 69 -3.92 -4.32 -8.02
CA GLU A 69 -4.28 -5.12 -6.83
C GLU A 69 -5.32 -4.39 -5.98
N LEU A 70 -5.12 -3.10 -5.71
CA LEU A 70 -6.06 -2.27 -4.96
C LEU A 70 -7.42 -2.20 -5.68
N LYS A 71 -7.43 -2.02 -7.00
CA LYS A 71 -8.66 -2.04 -7.79
C LYS A 71 -9.40 -3.38 -7.68
N GLN A 72 -8.69 -4.51 -7.73
CA GLN A 72 -9.30 -5.84 -7.56
C GLN A 72 -9.90 -6.03 -6.16
N VAL A 73 -9.21 -5.55 -5.12
CA VAL A 73 -9.72 -5.54 -3.74
C VAL A 73 -11.02 -4.73 -3.67
N PHE A 74 -11.07 -3.54 -4.28
CA PHE A 74 -12.28 -2.72 -4.33
C PHE A 74 -13.44 -3.34 -5.11
N GLN A 75 -13.16 -4.02 -6.22
CA GLN A 75 -14.19 -4.74 -6.99
C GLN A 75 -14.86 -5.84 -6.16
N LYS A 76 -14.13 -6.43 -5.20
CA LYS A 76 -14.62 -7.46 -4.28
C LYS A 76 -15.02 -6.93 -2.91
N LYS A 77 -15.10 -5.60 -2.74
CA LYS A 77 -15.40 -4.95 -1.45
C LYS A 77 -16.65 -5.50 -0.75
N SER A 78 -17.72 -5.80 -1.50
CA SER A 78 -18.96 -6.35 -0.96
C SER A 78 -18.82 -7.76 -0.38
N GLU A 79 -17.83 -8.52 -0.85
CA GLU A 79 -17.50 -9.86 -0.36
C GLU A 79 -16.47 -9.80 0.77
N ILE A 80 -15.50 -8.89 0.66
CA ILE A 80 -14.42 -8.72 1.65
C ILE A 80 -14.95 -8.11 2.95
N ASN A 81 -15.75 -7.04 2.89
CA ASN A 81 -16.19 -6.30 4.08
C ASN A 81 -16.94 -7.17 5.11
N PRO A 82 -17.90 -8.05 4.74
CA PRO A 82 -18.54 -8.94 5.70
C PRO A 82 -17.56 -9.89 6.39
N VAL A 83 -16.58 -10.42 5.65
CA VAL A 83 -15.55 -11.33 6.18
C VAL A 83 -14.59 -10.58 7.09
N ALA A 84 -14.17 -9.37 6.71
CA ALA A 84 -13.33 -8.51 7.53
C ALA A 84 -14.00 -8.20 8.87
N THR A 85 -15.26 -7.72 8.85
CA THR A 85 -16.04 -7.46 10.07
C THR A 85 -16.21 -8.70 10.94
N ALA A 86 -16.51 -9.86 10.33
CA ALA A 86 -16.67 -11.11 11.06
C ALA A 86 -15.38 -11.57 11.79
N ASN A 87 -14.21 -11.16 11.29
CA ASN A 87 -12.91 -11.46 11.88
C ASN A 87 -12.33 -10.29 12.69
N GLY A 88 -13.11 -9.24 12.98
CA GLY A 88 -12.66 -8.08 13.76
C GLY A 88 -11.70 -7.13 13.02
N GLY A 89 -11.65 -7.24 11.68
CA GLY A 89 -10.89 -6.37 10.79
C GLY A 89 -11.62 -5.10 10.39
N GLU A 90 -10.91 -4.25 9.66
CA GLU A 90 -11.44 -2.99 9.12
C GLU A 90 -12.13 -3.20 7.77
N ILE A 91 -13.20 -2.44 7.53
CA ILE A 91 -13.91 -2.46 6.24
C ILE A 91 -13.30 -1.46 5.26
N LEU A 92 -13.35 -1.79 3.97
CA LEU A 92 -13.05 -0.85 2.91
C LEU A 92 -14.16 0.21 2.85
N GLY A 93 -13.81 1.47 3.11
CA GLY A 93 -14.67 2.65 3.03
C GLY A 93 -14.74 3.24 1.62
N ASN A 94 -15.31 4.44 1.49
CA ASN A 94 -15.28 5.24 0.25
C ASN A 94 -14.18 6.31 0.30
N SER A 95 -13.13 6.06 1.08
CA SER A 95 -11.99 6.96 1.27
C SER A 95 -10.95 6.80 0.16
N TRP A 96 -9.94 7.68 0.18
CA TRP A 96 -8.74 7.52 -0.65
C TRP A 96 -7.80 6.49 0.00
N TYR A 97 -7.15 5.66 -0.81
CA TYR A 97 -6.19 4.65 -0.34
C TYR A 97 -4.91 4.76 -1.17
N TRP A 98 -3.77 4.72 -0.48
CA TRP A 98 -2.48 4.66 -1.15
C TRP A 98 -2.29 3.33 -1.85
N ASN A 99 -1.54 3.37 -2.95
CA ASN A 99 -1.08 2.21 -3.67
C ASN A 99 0.44 2.37 -3.91
N SER A 100 1.15 1.26 -4.11
CA SER A 100 2.61 1.28 -4.24
C SER A 100 3.08 1.61 -5.66
N THR A 101 2.19 1.79 -6.63
CA THR A 101 2.59 2.06 -8.02
C THR A 101 2.97 3.52 -8.14
N GLU A 102 4.28 3.79 -8.25
CA GLU A 102 4.79 5.14 -8.49
C GLU A 102 4.26 5.68 -9.83
N PHE A 103 3.79 6.93 -9.83
CA PHE A 103 3.28 7.58 -11.05
C PHE A 103 4.23 8.67 -11.55
N ASN A 104 4.82 9.46 -10.65
CA ASN A 104 5.97 10.34 -10.89
C ASN A 104 6.64 10.72 -9.55
N ASP A 105 7.63 11.60 -9.61
CA ASP A 105 8.41 12.08 -8.46
C ASP A 105 7.59 12.80 -7.38
N ILE A 106 6.43 13.37 -7.72
CA ILE A 106 5.59 14.15 -6.78
C ILE A 106 4.31 13.40 -6.40
N TYR A 107 3.82 12.51 -7.26
CA TYR A 107 2.51 11.89 -7.18
C TYR A 107 2.61 10.38 -7.35
N ALA A 108 1.96 9.66 -6.45
CA ALA A 108 1.71 8.23 -6.53
C ALA A 108 0.40 7.87 -5.81
#